data_AF-H3C4K8-F1
#
_entry.id   AF-H3C4K8-F1
#
_cell.length_a   1.000
_cell.length_b   1.000
_cell.length_c   1.000
_cell.angle_alpha   90.00
_cell.angle_beta   90.00
_cell.angle_gamma   90.00
#
_symmetry.space_group_name_H-M   'P 1'
#
loop_
_entity.id
_entity.type
_entity.pdbx_description
1 polymer ?
#
loop_
_entity_poly.entity_id
_entity_poly.type
_entity_poly.pdbx_seq_one_letter_code
_entity_poly.pdbx_strand_id
1 'polypeptide(L)'
;QHCHPKTVPTSVYEYEVIIEVNTTDVDHLRNTLRNVAFPASVGPLTNISHAIITTVCRSDAGTVQCRCEDGHLWPCDKCAMYGRCDNDTNTCRCIRGFPTNGQLCQSIHSQNFSTCPSPTASPVLYEYMISVELNFSDAAALNQLKTVLNRTAYPIRLNGSIDVSGINFTTVCSENGGSFQCRCENLHRWSCDQCLKYGPCDAITNDSCTCITSFPLDGQYCQPVDQQNFAACPSTTVSPST
;
A
#
# COMPACT_ATOMS: atom_id res chain seq x y z
N GLN A 1 -5.07 51.54 8.43
CA GLN A 1 -4.21 50.34 8.43
C GLN A 1 -4.73 49.44 7.32
N HIS A 2 -3.98 49.33 6.23
CA HIS A 2 -4.37 48.54 5.06
C HIS A 2 -4.07 47.07 5.33
N CYS A 3 -5.07 46.19 5.25
CA CYS A 3 -4.83 44.76 5.20
C CYS A 3 -4.30 44.40 3.80
N HIS A 4 -3.03 43.97 3.73
CA HIS A 4 -2.54 43.27 2.55
C HIS A 4 -3.13 41.85 2.54
N PRO A 5 -3.69 41.37 1.41
CA PRO A 5 -3.93 39.95 1.25
C PRO A 5 -2.59 39.23 1.32
N LYS A 6 -2.44 38.34 2.29
CA LYS A 6 -1.31 37.41 2.35
C LYS A 6 -1.45 36.53 1.11
N THR A 7 -0.59 36.74 0.12
CA THR A 7 -0.45 35.85 -1.03
C THR A 7 -0.10 34.48 -0.49
N VAL A 8 -1.08 33.59 -0.48
CA VAL A 8 -0.88 32.16 -0.25
C VAL A 8 0.10 31.71 -1.34
N PRO A 9 1.22 31.04 -1.01
CA PRO A 9 2.08 30.47 -2.04
C PRO A 9 1.22 29.50 -2.85
N THR A 10 1.19 29.67 -4.17
CA THR A 10 0.64 28.67 -5.09
C THR A 10 1.19 27.31 -4.68
N SER A 11 0.31 26.40 -4.28
CA SER A 11 0.67 25.02 -3.96
C SER A 11 1.27 24.38 -5.21
N VAL A 12 2.59 24.29 -5.27
CA VAL A 12 3.29 23.53 -6.30
C VAL A 12 3.20 22.08 -5.85
N TYR A 13 2.31 21.32 -6.48
CA TYR A 13 2.23 19.89 -6.28
C TYR A 13 3.41 19.23 -7.01
N GLU A 14 4.24 18.50 -6.28
CA GLU A 14 5.30 17.66 -6.86
C GLU A 14 4.75 16.24 -7.03
N TYR A 15 4.80 15.73 -8.26
CA TYR A 15 4.31 14.40 -8.61
C TYR A 15 5.44 13.61 -9.26
N GLU A 16 5.62 12.35 -8.85
CA GLU A 16 6.48 11.39 -9.53
C GLU A 16 5.65 10.61 -10.55
N VAL A 17 6.06 10.62 -11.82
CA VAL A 17 5.37 9.90 -12.90
C VAL A 17 6.27 8.79 -13.40
N ILE A 18 5.79 7.55 -13.27
CA ILE A 18 6.49 6.36 -13.74
C ILE A 18 6.04 6.06 -15.18
N ILE A 19 7.00 6.01 -16.10
CA ILE A 19 6.76 5.70 -17.52
C ILE A 19 7.44 4.38 -17.88
N GLU A 20 6.66 3.41 -18.31
CA GLU A 20 7.16 2.15 -18.87
C GLU A 20 7.42 2.32 -20.37
N VAL A 21 8.65 2.04 -20.81
CA VAL A 21 9.06 2.15 -22.22
C VAL A 21 9.55 0.79 -22.71
N ASN A 22 8.90 0.27 -23.75
CA ASN A 22 9.36 -0.94 -24.44
C ASN A 22 10.28 -0.56 -25.60
N THR A 23 11.56 -0.93 -25.52
CA THR A 23 12.56 -0.68 -26.56
C THR A 23 13.53 -1.85 -26.69
N THR A 24 13.98 -2.12 -27.91
CA THR A 24 15.07 -3.07 -28.19
C THR A 24 16.45 -2.41 -28.06
N ASP A 25 16.51 -1.08 -28.03
CA ASP A 25 17.72 -0.28 -27.93
C ASP A 25 17.64 0.66 -26.70
N VAL A 26 18.13 0.15 -25.57
CA VAL A 26 18.15 0.90 -24.30
C VAL A 26 19.21 2.01 -24.30
N ASP A 27 20.30 1.84 -25.06
CA ASP A 27 21.39 2.81 -25.11
C ASP A 27 21.01 4.06 -25.88
N HIS A 28 20.26 3.90 -26.97
CA HIS A 28 19.67 5.03 -27.67
C HIS A 28 18.70 5.82 -26.77
N LEU A 29 17.87 5.12 -25.98
CA LEU A 29 16.96 5.76 -25.03
C LEU A 29 17.73 6.55 -23.95
N ARG A 30 18.80 5.97 -23.39
CA ARG A 30 19.69 6.67 -22.44
C ARG A 30 20.27 7.94 -23.03
N ASN A 31 20.79 7.86 -24.25
CA ASN A 31 21.39 9.01 -24.92
C ASN A 31 20.33 10.08 -25.22
N THR A 32 19.14 9.67 -25.63
CA THR A 32 18.02 10.59 -25.86
C THR A 32 17.67 11.35 -24.59
N LEU A 33 17.46 10.66 -23.47
CA LEU A 33 17.12 11.28 -22.18
C LEU A 33 18.22 12.22 -21.67
N ARG A 34 19.51 11.88 -21.89
CA ARG A 34 20.64 12.76 -21.54
C ARG A 34 20.67 14.07 -22.33
N ASN A 35 20.15 14.05 -23.56
CA ASN A 35 20.11 15.22 -24.45
C ASN A 35 18.84 16.05 -24.28
N VAL A 36 17.87 15.61 -23.46
CA VAL A 36 16.70 16.43 -23.12
C VAL A 36 17.14 17.54 -22.17
N ALA A 37 16.89 18.79 -22.57
CA ALA A 37 17.10 19.94 -21.71
C ALA A 37 15.92 20.04 -20.72
N PHE A 38 16.22 19.88 -19.43
CA PHE A 38 15.25 20.07 -18.34
C PHE A 38 15.42 21.46 -17.68
N PRO A 39 14.33 22.09 -17.18
CA PRO A 39 12.97 21.57 -17.13
C PRO A 39 12.25 21.57 -18.49
N ALA A 40 11.52 20.49 -18.80
CA ALA A 40 10.82 20.32 -20.06
C ALA A 40 9.32 20.59 -19.88
N SER A 41 8.75 21.55 -20.63
CA SER A 41 7.33 21.90 -20.53
C SER A 41 6.45 20.91 -21.30
N VAL A 42 5.50 20.29 -20.59
CA VAL A 42 4.47 19.39 -21.18
C VAL A 42 3.14 20.14 -21.38
N GLY A 43 2.97 21.26 -20.67
CA GLY A 43 1.82 22.14 -20.78
C GLY A 43 2.10 23.50 -20.14
N PRO A 44 1.15 24.45 -20.22
CA PRO A 44 1.35 25.83 -19.77
C PRO A 44 1.59 25.96 -18.25
N LEU A 45 1.26 24.94 -17.46
CA LEU A 45 1.44 24.89 -16.00
C LEU A 45 2.27 23.69 -15.53
N THR A 46 2.80 22.87 -16.43
CA THR A 46 3.45 21.60 -16.08
C THR A 46 4.83 21.49 -16.71
N ASN A 47 5.84 21.41 -15.85
CA ASN A 47 7.24 21.23 -16.24
C ASN A 47 7.78 19.95 -15.61
N ILE A 48 8.42 19.10 -16.41
CA ILE A 48 9.20 17.97 -15.93
C ILE A 48 10.54 18.52 -15.46
N SER A 49 10.90 18.29 -14.19
CA SER A 49 12.14 18.80 -13.60
C SER A 49 13.37 18.00 -14.01
N HIS A 50 13.23 16.69 -14.15
CA HIS A 50 14.24 15.76 -14.62
C HIS A 50 13.57 14.42 -15.01
N ALA A 51 14.27 13.60 -15.78
CA ALA A 51 13.88 12.22 -16.03
C ALA A 51 15.13 11.33 -16.02
N ILE A 52 15.06 10.22 -15.30
CA ILE A 52 16.16 9.24 -15.20
C ILE A 52 15.61 7.84 -15.40
N ILE A 53 16.48 6.95 -15.90
CA ILE A 53 16.19 5.51 -15.93
C ILE A 53 16.68 4.95 -14.59
N THR A 54 15.81 4.24 -13.86
CA THR A 54 16.19 3.60 -12.59
C THR A 54 16.30 2.09 -12.73
N THR A 55 15.50 1.50 -13.62
CA THR A 55 15.32 0.05 -13.76
C THR A 55 15.32 -0.33 -15.23
N VAL A 56 16.07 -1.38 -15.58
CA VAL A 56 16.09 -1.96 -16.93
C VAL A 56 15.79 -3.44 -16.84
N CYS A 57 14.71 -3.88 -17.47
CA CYS A 57 14.34 -5.28 -17.56
C CYS A 57 14.59 -5.81 -18.97
N ARG A 58 15.18 -7.00 -19.07
CA ARG A 58 15.37 -7.74 -20.32
C ARG A 58 14.78 -9.13 -20.18
N SER A 59 14.14 -9.62 -21.24
CA SER A 59 13.74 -11.01 -21.37
C SER A 59 14.49 -11.66 -22.54
N ASP A 60 15.31 -12.66 -22.23
CA ASP A 60 16.01 -13.47 -23.23
C ASP A 60 15.55 -14.93 -23.08
N ALA A 61 14.87 -15.44 -24.11
CA ALA A 61 14.39 -16.83 -24.18
C ALA A 61 13.58 -17.30 -22.93
N GLY A 62 12.76 -16.41 -22.38
CA GLY A 62 11.91 -16.69 -21.21
C GLY A 62 12.59 -16.47 -19.86
N THR A 63 13.89 -16.18 -19.84
CA THR A 63 14.58 -15.74 -18.61
C THR A 63 14.51 -14.23 -18.52
N VAL A 64 13.91 -13.73 -17.43
CA VAL A 64 13.75 -12.30 -17.18
C VAL A 64 14.78 -11.84 -16.17
N GLN A 65 15.46 -10.75 -16.48
CA GLN A 65 16.42 -10.11 -15.60
C GLN A 65 16.14 -8.62 -15.53
N CYS A 66 15.89 -8.11 -14.32
CA CYS A 66 15.72 -6.68 -14.08
C CYS A 66 16.87 -6.14 -13.24
N ARG A 67 17.56 -5.12 -13.78
CA ARG A 67 18.76 -4.54 -13.19
C ARG A 67 18.57 -3.06 -12.88
N CYS A 68 19.09 -2.63 -11.74
CA CYS A 68 19.11 -1.22 -11.36
C CYS A 68 20.25 -0.46 -12.02
N GLU A 69 19.97 0.81 -12.31
CA GLU A 69 20.98 1.78 -12.69
C GLU A 69 21.91 2.15 -11.53
N ASP A 70 23.06 2.74 -11.86
CA ASP A 70 23.98 3.24 -10.85
C ASP A 70 23.30 4.23 -9.91
N GLY A 71 23.66 4.19 -8.63
CA GLY A 71 23.01 4.98 -7.58
C GLY A 71 21.61 4.47 -7.19
N HIS A 72 21.16 3.33 -7.72
CA HIS A 72 19.87 2.73 -7.38
C HIS A 72 20.02 1.26 -7.02
N LEU A 73 19.17 0.78 -6.10
CA LEU A 73 19.15 -0.60 -5.64
C LEU A 73 17.71 -1.08 -5.49
N TRP A 74 17.52 -2.40 -5.63
CA TRP A 74 16.28 -3.05 -5.26
C TRP A 74 16.16 -3.12 -3.74
N PRO A 75 14.95 -2.94 -3.18
CA PRO A 75 14.65 -3.33 -1.82
C PRO A 75 14.98 -4.82 -1.56
N CYS A 76 15.57 -5.14 -0.40
CA CYS A 76 16.08 -6.50 -0.12
C CYS A 76 14.99 -7.60 -0.19
N ASP A 77 13.74 -7.27 0.17
CA ASP A 77 12.60 -8.18 0.08
C ASP A 77 12.34 -8.63 -1.36
N LYS A 78 12.58 -7.76 -2.35
CA LYS A 78 12.48 -8.12 -3.78
C LYS A 78 13.51 -9.13 -4.19
N CYS A 79 14.68 -9.05 -3.60
CA CYS A 79 15.80 -9.91 -3.94
C CYS A 79 15.66 -11.28 -3.29
N ALA A 80 15.03 -11.33 -2.11
CA ALA A 80 14.57 -12.57 -1.51
C ALA A 80 13.42 -13.19 -2.31
N MET A 81 12.46 -12.37 -2.79
CA MET A 81 11.28 -12.84 -3.52
C MET A 81 11.60 -13.34 -4.93
N TYR A 82 12.29 -12.54 -5.74
CA TYR A 82 12.58 -12.84 -7.15
C TYR A 82 13.92 -13.54 -7.33
N GLY A 83 14.71 -13.68 -6.28
CA GLY A 83 16.07 -14.21 -6.35
C GLY A 83 17.04 -13.22 -6.98
N ARG A 84 18.26 -13.18 -6.45
CA ARG A 84 19.34 -12.38 -7.01
C ARG A 84 19.82 -12.97 -8.33
N CYS A 85 20.18 -12.09 -9.25
CA CYS A 85 20.85 -12.50 -10.48
C CYS A 85 22.37 -12.27 -10.43
N ASP A 86 22.85 -11.47 -9.47
CA ASP A 86 24.24 -11.14 -9.23
C ASP A 86 24.81 -11.94 -8.06
N ASN A 87 26.15 -11.98 -7.98
CA ASN A 87 26.88 -12.60 -6.89
C ASN A 87 27.17 -11.63 -5.73
N ASP A 88 26.67 -10.39 -5.81
CA ASP A 88 26.84 -9.40 -4.75
C ASP A 88 25.88 -9.74 -3.60
N THR A 89 26.45 -10.09 -2.45
CA THR A 89 25.68 -10.49 -1.28
C THR A 89 25.22 -9.29 -0.46
N ASN A 90 25.89 -8.15 -0.59
CA ASN A 90 25.71 -7.00 0.30
C ASN A 90 24.65 -6.04 -0.23
N THR A 91 24.60 -5.88 -1.54
CA THR A 91 23.62 -5.01 -2.21
C THR A 91 22.77 -5.82 -3.16
N CYS A 92 21.57 -5.33 -3.45
CA CYS A 92 20.75 -5.95 -4.47
C CYS A 92 20.61 -5.06 -5.68
N ARG A 93 21.41 -5.36 -6.72
CA ARG A 93 21.39 -4.62 -7.98
C ARG A 93 20.53 -5.29 -9.04
N CYS A 94 20.14 -6.54 -8.80
CA CYS A 94 19.47 -7.33 -9.83
C CYS A 94 18.55 -8.44 -9.28
N ILE A 95 17.43 -8.64 -9.96
CA ILE A 95 16.45 -9.69 -9.68
C ILE A 95 16.12 -10.55 -10.90
N ARG A 96 15.71 -11.81 -10.69
CA ARG A 96 15.28 -12.75 -11.73
C ARG A 96 13.76 -12.78 -11.91
N GLY A 97 13.18 -11.68 -12.38
CA GLY A 97 11.74 -11.60 -12.67
C GLY A 97 11.25 -10.18 -12.91
N PHE A 98 10.05 -10.06 -13.46
CA PHE A 98 9.33 -8.79 -13.55
C PHE A 98 8.64 -8.50 -12.21
N PRO A 99 8.86 -7.34 -11.58
CA PRO A 99 8.12 -6.94 -10.39
C PRO A 99 6.63 -6.81 -10.70
N THR A 100 5.80 -7.71 -10.18
CA THR A 100 4.36 -7.77 -10.47
C THR A 100 3.55 -6.58 -9.93
N ASN A 101 4.15 -5.79 -9.04
CA ASN A 101 3.56 -4.61 -8.41
C ASN A 101 4.09 -3.28 -8.99
N GLY A 102 4.83 -3.31 -10.12
CA GLY A 102 5.37 -2.11 -10.76
C GLY A 102 6.43 -1.37 -9.93
N GLN A 103 6.96 -2.01 -8.88
CA GLN A 103 8.03 -1.40 -8.08
C GLN A 103 9.33 -1.32 -8.88
N LEU A 104 10.01 -0.19 -8.71
CA LEU A 104 11.26 0.15 -9.40
C LEU A 104 12.41 0.20 -8.39
N CYS A 105 13.63 0.26 -8.92
CA CYS A 105 14.83 0.53 -8.15
C CYS A 105 14.75 1.89 -7.45
N GLN A 106 15.18 1.94 -6.20
CA GLN A 106 15.14 3.13 -5.35
C GLN A 106 16.53 3.75 -5.23
N SER A 107 16.59 5.08 -5.08
CA SER A 107 17.86 5.81 -4.91
C SER A 107 18.55 5.46 -3.61
N ILE A 108 19.87 5.24 -3.66
CA ILE A 108 20.71 4.98 -2.48
C ILE A 108 20.79 6.17 -1.52
N HIS A 109 20.44 7.37 -1.99
CA HIS A 109 20.54 8.60 -1.22
C HIS A 109 19.25 8.92 -0.45
N SER A 110 18.12 8.28 -0.79
CA SER A 110 16.83 8.53 -0.13
C SER A 110 16.52 7.56 1.01
N GLN A 111 17.25 6.45 1.16
CA GLN A 111 17.10 5.51 2.28
C GLN A 111 18.44 4.95 2.79
N ASN A 112 18.51 4.71 4.10
CA ASN A 112 19.60 3.96 4.75
C ASN A 112 19.53 2.51 4.26
N PHE A 113 20.28 2.16 3.22
CA PHE A 113 20.38 0.78 2.73
C PHE A 113 21.08 -0.08 3.79
N SER A 114 20.28 -0.69 4.67
CA SER A 114 20.73 -1.75 5.58
C SER A 114 21.16 -2.96 4.75
N THR A 115 22.40 -3.40 4.94
CA THR A 115 22.95 -4.64 4.37
C THR A 115 21.96 -5.80 4.47
N CYS A 116 21.62 -6.43 3.35
CA CYS A 116 20.57 -7.46 3.34
C CYS A 116 20.99 -8.71 4.14
N PRO A 117 20.23 -9.13 5.16
CA PRO A 117 20.48 -10.41 5.83
C PRO A 117 20.04 -11.59 4.94
N SER A 118 20.84 -12.65 4.92
CA SER A 118 20.63 -13.87 4.11
C SER A 118 19.53 -14.77 4.71
N PRO A 119 18.52 -15.24 3.94
CA PRO A 119 17.54 -16.20 4.45
C PRO A 119 17.71 -17.62 3.87
N THR A 120 17.53 -18.60 4.75
CA THR A 120 17.40 -20.05 4.48
C THR A 120 15.98 -20.35 3.99
N ALA A 121 15.84 -21.10 2.89
CA ALA A 121 14.57 -21.30 2.18
C ALA A 121 13.69 -22.42 2.75
N SER A 122 12.40 -22.11 2.92
CA SER A 122 11.28 -23.03 3.13
C SER A 122 10.18 -22.73 2.08
N PRO A 123 9.31 -23.67 1.68
CA PRO A 123 8.24 -23.37 0.72
C PRO A 123 7.21 -22.46 1.39
N VAL A 124 7.10 -21.22 0.91
CA VAL A 124 6.17 -20.21 1.42
C VAL A 124 4.90 -20.22 0.57
N LEU A 125 3.77 -20.54 1.21
CA LEU A 125 2.45 -20.17 0.69
C LEU A 125 2.24 -18.68 0.99
N TYR A 126 2.04 -17.88 -0.06
CA TYR A 126 1.76 -16.47 0.10
C TYR A 126 0.25 -16.26 0.17
N GLU A 127 -0.26 -15.98 1.36
CA GLU A 127 -1.63 -15.50 1.57
C GLU A 127 -1.60 -13.97 1.62
N TYR A 128 -2.31 -13.32 0.69
CA TYR A 128 -2.37 -11.86 0.59
C TYR A 128 -3.75 -11.38 1.03
N MET A 129 -3.82 -10.55 2.06
CA MET A 129 -5.03 -9.80 2.41
C MET A 129 -5.00 -8.44 1.71
N ILE A 130 -6.04 -8.13 0.94
CA ILE A 130 -6.18 -6.87 0.19
C ILE A 130 -7.35 -6.10 0.78
N SER A 131 -7.09 -4.90 1.29
CA SER A 131 -8.12 -3.99 1.82
C SER A 131 -8.54 -3.00 0.74
N VAL A 132 -9.84 -2.88 0.50
CA VAL A 132 -10.42 -1.98 -0.49
C VAL A 132 -11.44 -1.09 0.19
N GLU A 133 -11.24 0.23 0.13
CA GLU A 133 -12.19 1.21 0.63
C GLU A 133 -13.19 1.57 -0.47
N LEU A 134 -14.48 1.44 -0.17
CA LEU A 134 -15.57 1.74 -1.10
C LEU A 134 -16.51 2.76 -0.46
N ASN A 135 -16.69 3.90 -1.14
CA ASN A 135 -17.62 4.94 -0.72
C ASN A 135 -18.96 4.78 -1.45
N PHE A 136 -20.04 4.63 -0.69
CA PHE A 136 -21.41 4.52 -1.22
C PHE A 136 -22.22 5.75 -0.83
N SER A 137 -22.99 6.29 -1.77
CA SER A 137 -23.90 7.41 -1.51
C SER A 137 -25.25 6.96 -0.92
N ASP A 138 -25.58 5.67 -1.02
CA ASP A 138 -26.85 5.08 -0.58
C ASP A 138 -26.61 3.70 0.05
N ALA A 139 -27.28 3.43 1.19
CA ALA A 139 -27.27 2.15 1.88
C ALA A 139 -27.86 1.01 1.02
N ALA A 140 -28.76 1.31 0.07
CA ALA A 140 -29.28 0.31 -0.85
C ALA A 140 -28.19 -0.27 -1.76
N ALA A 141 -27.22 0.55 -2.19
CA ALA A 141 -26.09 0.10 -3.01
C ALA A 141 -25.17 -0.86 -2.25
N LEU A 142 -24.92 -0.59 -0.96
CA LEU A 142 -24.17 -1.49 -0.08
C LEU A 142 -24.87 -2.85 0.05
N ASN A 143 -26.19 -2.86 0.26
CA ASN A 143 -26.98 -4.09 0.37
C ASN A 143 -27.01 -4.90 -0.94
N GLN A 144 -27.05 -4.22 -2.08
CA GLN A 144 -26.93 -4.87 -3.39
C GLN A 144 -25.55 -5.52 -3.55
N LEU A 145 -24.46 -4.83 -3.19
CA LEU A 145 -23.12 -5.40 -3.26
C LEU A 145 -22.96 -6.60 -2.32
N LYS A 146 -23.45 -6.52 -1.09
CA LYS A 146 -23.52 -7.67 -0.16
C LYS A 146 -24.24 -8.86 -0.79
N THR A 147 -25.35 -8.62 -1.47
CA THR A 147 -26.13 -9.68 -2.14
C THR A 147 -25.36 -10.31 -3.30
N VAL A 148 -24.67 -9.50 -4.10
CA VAL A 148 -23.86 -9.98 -5.23
C VAL A 148 -22.70 -10.83 -4.72
N LEU A 149 -21.95 -10.36 -3.72
CA LEU A 149 -20.79 -11.08 -3.19
C LEU A 149 -21.19 -12.41 -2.52
N ASN A 150 -22.33 -12.46 -1.83
CA ASN A 150 -22.86 -13.71 -1.26
C ASN A 150 -23.29 -14.74 -2.31
N ARG A 151 -23.65 -14.30 -3.52
CA ARG A 151 -24.03 -15.18 -4.63
C ARG A 151 -22.85 -15.53 -5.54
N THR A 152 -21.69 -14.94 -5.30
CA THR A 152 -20.50 -15.17 -6.12
C THR A 152 -19.88 -16.50 -5.74
N ALA A 153 -19.55 -17.32 -6.74
CA ALA A 153 -18.85 -18.57 -6.52
C ALA A 153 -17.34 -18.31 -6.42
N TYR A 154 -16.73 -18.77 -5.34
CA TYR A 154 -15.29 -18.67 -5.10
C TYR A 154 -14.61 -20.05 -5.30
N PRO A 155 -13.32 -20.09 -5.71
CA PRO A 155 -12.46 -18.93 -5.94
C PRO A 155 -12.73 -18.20 -7.27
N ILE A 156 -12.61 -16.88 -7.26
CA ILE A 156 -12.64 -16.07 -8.49
C ILE A 156 -11.22 -16.02 -9.04
N ARG A 157 -11.01 -16.62 -10.20
CA ARG A 157 -9.70 -16.63 -10.87
C ARG A 157 -9.50 -15.34 -11.64
N LEU A 158 -8.60 -14.48 -11.16
CA LEU A 158 -8.26 -13.22 -11.82
C LEU A 158 -7.31 -13.45 -13.01
N ASN A 159 -6.37 -14.39 -12.88
CA ASN A 159 -5.49 -14.84 -13.96
C ASN A 159 -4.96 -16.27 -13.69
N GLY A 160 -4.03 -16.76 -14.52
CA GLY A 160 -3.45 -18.11 -14.40
C GLY A 160 -2.70 -18.44 -13.09
N SER A 161 -2.54 -17.48 -12.16
CA SER A 161 -1.82 -17.68 -10.90
C SER A 161 -2.46 -16.99 -9.68
N ILE A 162 -3.56 -16.24 -9.85
CA ILE A 162 -4.22 -15.48 -8.77
C ILE A 162 -5.67 -15.91 -8.65
N ASP A 163 -5.99 -16.44 -7.49
CA ASP A 163 -7.33 -16.86 -7.09
C ASP A 163 -7.78 -16.05 -5.88
N VAL A 164 -8.91 -15.36 -5.99
CA VAL A 164 -9.57 -14.72 -4.85
C VAL A 164 -10.38 -15.78 -4.15
N SER A 165 -9.96 -16.18 -2.95
CA SER A 165 -10.61 -17.22 -2.15
C SER A 165 -11.90 -16.76 -1.48
N GLY A 166 -12.07 -15.45 -1.27
CA GLY A 166 -13.28 -14.86 -0.68
C GLY A 166 -13.16 -13.34 -0.55
N ILE A 167 -14.30 -12.67 -0.45
CA ILE A 167 -14.38 -11.23 -0.17
C ILE A 167 -15.36 -11.04 0.99
N ASN A 168 -14.90 -10.36 2.05
CA ASN A 168 -15.71 -10.08 3.23
C ASN A 168 -15.70 -8.58 3.53
N PHE A 169 -16.85 -8.04 3.93
CA PHE A 169 -16.90 -6.73 4.56
C PHE A 169 -16.37 -6.87 5.99
N THR A 170 -15.42 -6.01 6.34
CA THR A 170 -14.81 -5.98 7.68
C THR A 170 -15.35 -4.81 8.49
N THR A 171 -15.55 -3.66 7.85
CA THR A 171 -16.01 -2.41 8.47
C THR A 171 -17.12 -1.77 7.65
N VAL A 172 -18.18 -1.33 8.33
CA VAL A 172 -19.27 -0.57 7.74
C VAL A 172 -19.44 0.71 8.53
N CYS A 173 -19.22 1.86 7.88
CA CYS A 173 -19.43 3.16 8.48
C CYS A 173 -20.70 3.79 7.91
N SER A 174 -21.59 4.26 8.78
CA SER A 174 -22.83 4.91 8.39
C SER A 174 -23.26 5.93 9.43
N GLU A 175 -24.05 6.91 8.98
CA GLU A 175 -24.79 7.76 9.90
C GLU A 175 -25.96 6.96 10.50
N ASN A 176 -26.17 7.08 11.80
CA ASN A 176 -27.25 6.46 12.54
C ASN A 176 -27.85 7.47 13.52
N GLY A 177 -29.03 7.99 13.18
CA GLY A 177 -29.78 8.90 14.04
C GLY A 177 -29.06 10.22 14.36
N GLY A 178 -28.31 10.78 13.40
CA GLY A 178 -27.58 12.05 13.55
C GLY A 178 -26.18 11.92 14.17
N SER A 179 -25.72 10.69 14.42
CA SER A 179 -24.35 10.38 14.84
C SER A 179 -23.69 9.44 13.84
N PHE A 180 -22.40 9.62 13.58
CA PHE A 180 -21.65 8.72 12.73
C PHE A 180 -21.23 7.47 13.53
N GLN A 181 -21.25 6.30 12.92
CA GLN A 181 -20.78 5.06 13.56
C GLN A 181 -20.07 4.16 12.55
N CYS A 182 -19.00 3.50 12.97
CA CYS A 182 -18.35 2.43 12.22
C CYS A 182 -18.47 1.11 12.99
N ARG A 183 -19.08 0.11 12.37
CA ARG A 183 -19.32 -1.22 12.95
C ARG A 183 -18.48 -2.27 12.24
N CYS A 184 -17.99 -3.24 13.01
CA CYS A 184 -17.33 -4.41 12.45
C CYS A 184 -18.35 -5.47 12.06
N GLU A 185 -18.07 -6.16 10.96
CA GLU A 185 -18.88 -7.27 10.45
C GLU A 185 -18.17 -8.62 10.68
N ASN A 186 -18.97 -9.67 10.89
CA ASN A 186 -18.50 -11.04 11.13
C ASN A 186 -17.56 -11.15 12.35
N LEU A 187 -16.47 -11.92 12.26
CA LEU A 187 -15.47 -12.12 13.31
C LEU A 187 -14.37 -11.05 13.30
N HIS A 188 -14.72 -9.81 12.96
CA HIS A 188 -13.78 -8.69 13.01
C HIS A 188 -14.09 -7.78 14.17
N ARG A 189 -13.05 -7.17 14.74
CA ARG A 189 -13.17 -6.26 15.88
C ARG A 189 -12.20 -5.10 15.76
N TRP A 190 -12.54 -4.00 16.43
CA TRP A 190 -11.61 -2.91 16.67
C TRP A 190 -10.71 -3.29 17.85
N SER A 191 -9.42 -3.01 17.72
CA SER A 191 -8.46 -3.17 18.82
C SER A 191 -8.79 -2.22 19.97
N CYS A 192 -8.39 -2.56 21.20
CA CYS A 192 -8.63 -1.71 22.37
C CYS A 192 -8.19 -0.25 22.15
N ASP A 193 -7.00 -0.04 21.60
CA ASP A 193 -6.47 1.30 21.35
C ASP A 193 -7.36 2.11 20.41
N GLN A 194 -7.92 1.47 19.38
CA GLN A 194 -8.85 2.10 18.45
C GLN A 194 -10.19 2.39 19.11
N CYS A 195 -10.70 1.48 19.94
CA CYS A 195 -11.90 1.69 20.73
C CYS A 195 -11.76 2.93 21.62
N LEU A 196 -10.66 3.02 22.38
CA LEU A 196 -10.38 4.15 23.25
C LEU A 196 -10.17 5.45 22.47
N LYS A 197 -9.47 5.40 21.32
CA LYS A 197 -9.17 6.57 20.49
C LYS A 197 -10.42 7.15 19.80
N TYR A 198 -11.26 6.31 19.22
CA TYR A 198 -12.40 6.74 18.40
C TYR A 198 -13.73 6.75 19.14
N GLY A 199 -13.74 6.32 20.41
CA GLY A 199 -14.92 6.24 21.26
C GLY A 199 -15.76 5.01 20.91
N PRO A 200 -15.84 4.00 21.79
CA PRO A 200 -16.61 2.81 21.49
C PRO A 200 -18.12 3.12 21.62
N CYS A 201 -18.95 2.57 20.76
CA CYS A 201 -20.42 2.63 20.93
C CYS A 201 -21.00 1.40 21.64
N ASP A 202 -20.18 0.39 21.89
CA ASP A 202 -20.49 -0.79 22.70
C ASP A 202 -19.48 -0.98 23.83
N ALA A 203 -19.80 -1.86 24.78
CA ALA A 203 -18.87 -2.18 25.86
C ALA A 203 -17.61 -2.86 25.28
N ILE A 204 -16.44 -2.43 25.73
CA ILE A 204 -15.18 -3.11 25.40
C ILE A 204 -15.20 -4.48 26.10
N THR A 205 -15.14 -5.55 25.32
CA THR A 205 -15.16 -6.94 25.79
C THR A 205 -13.99 -7.71 25.17
N ASN A 206 -13.26 -8.49 25.99
CA ASN A 206 -12.01 -9.13 25.57
C ASN A 206 -11.06 -8.16 24.84
N ASP A 207 -10.82 -7.00 25.45
CA ASP A 207 -9.87 -6.00 24.94
C ASP A 207 -10.15 -5.51 23.51
N SER A 208 -11.42 -5.55 23.11
CA SER A 208 -11.87 -5.15 21.78
C SER A 208 -13.30 -4.63 21.84
N CYS A 209 -13.71 -3.88 20.81
CA CYS A 209 -15.09 -3.42 20.64
C CYS A 209 -15.59 -3.75 19.24
N THR A 210 -16.91 -3.85 19.09
CA THR A 210 -17.53 -4.12 17.79
C THR A 210 -17.87 -2.84 17.04
N CYS A 211 -17.86 -1.68 17.70
CA CYS A 211 -18.16 -0.43 17.05
C CYS A 211 -17.51 0.81 17.66
N ILE A 212 -17.28 1.82 16.83
CA ILE A 212 -16.76 3.14 17.19
C ILE A 212 -17.66 4.26 16.66
N THR A 213 -17.62 5.44 17.29
CA THR A 213 -18.48 6.60 16.95
C THR A 213 -17.80 7.64 16.04
N SER A 214 -16.55 7.41 15.65
CA SER A 214 -15.77 8.35 14.83
C SER A 214 -15.21 7.67 13.58
N PHE A 215 -15.00 8.46 12.51
CA PHE A 215 -14.34 7.98 11.30
C PHE A 215 -12.82 7.95 11.47
N PRO A 216 -12.15 6.80 11.29
CA PRO A 216 -10.71 6.72 11.36
C PRO A 216 -10.05 7.33 10.11
N LEU A 217 -9.67 8.61 10.19
CA LEU A 217 -8.97 9.34 9.11
C LEU A 217 -7.63 8.73 8.69
N ASP A 218 -7.07 7.86 9.54
CA ASP A 218 -5.79 7.18 9.31
C ASP A 218 -5.97 5.89 8.46
N GLY A 219 -7.18 5.62 7.94
CA GLY A 219 -7.47 4.46 7.09
C GLY A 219 -7.53 3.13 7.85
N GLN A 220 -7.71 3.17 9.17
CA GLN A 220 -7.78 1.99 10.02
C GLN A 220 -9.12 1.25 9.84
N TYR A 221 -9.10 -0.08 9.90
CA TYR A 221 -10.27 -0.95 9.71
C TYR A 221 -10.31 -2.07 10.76
N CYS A 222 -11.46 -2.75 10.84
CA CYS A 222 -11.67 -3.86 11.77
C CYS A 222 -10.78 -5.06 11.42
N GLN A 223 -10.11 -5.61 12.41
CA GLN A 223 -9.15 -6.69 12.25
C GLN A 223 -9.79 -8.05 12.58
N PRO A 224 -9.39 -9.14 11.89
CA PRO A 224 -9.88 -10.50 12.18
C PRO A 224 -9.41 -10.97 13.56
N VAL A 225 -10.31 -11.61 14.31
CA VAL A 225 -10.02 -12.12 15.66
C VAL A 225 -9.00 -13.27 15.64
N ASP A 226 -8.98 -14.07 14.58
CA ASP A 226 -8.16 -15.31 14.53
C ASP A 226 -6.69 -15.08 14.12
N GLN A 227 -6.36 -13.92 13.53
CA GLN A 227 -5.02 -13.64 13.00
C GLN A 227 -4.19 -12.69 13.89
N GLN A 228 -4.79 -12.00 14.85
CA GLN A 228 -4.07 -11.10 15.75
C GLN A 228 -4.58 -11.21 17.20
N ASN A 229 -3.67 -11.53 18.13
CA ASN A 229 -3.92 -11.34 19.56
C ASN A 229 -4.03 -9.83 19.80
N PHE A 230 -5.25 -9.33 19.99
CA PHE A 230 -5.47 -7.92 20.36
C PHE A 230 -4.63 -7.58 21.59
N ALA A 231 -3.95 -6.43 21.54
CA ALA A 231 -3.24 -5.91 22.69
C ALA A 231 -4.22 -5.68 23.85
N ALA A 232 -3.86 -6.14 25.04
CA ALA A 232 -4.70 -6.00 26.23
C ALA A 232 -4.95 -4.52 26.52
N CYS A 233 -6.17 -4.17 26.91
CA CYS A 233 -6.49 -2.81 27.30
C CYS A 233 -5.63 -2.39 28.50
N PRO A 234 -5.19 -1.13 28.57
CA PRO A 234 -4.64 -0.60 29.80
C PRO A 234 -5.70 -0.72 30.89
N SER A 235 -5.49 -1.64 31.83
CA SER A 235 -6.35 -1.78 33.01
C SER A 235 -6.37 -0.45 33.74
N THR A 236 -7.54 0.19 33.82
CA THR A 236 -7.75 1.23 34.83
C THR A 236 -7.66 0.53 36.18
N THR A 237 -6.49 0.59 36.80
CA THR A 237 -6.36 0.41 38.24
C THR A 237 -7.18 1.53 38.87
N VAL A 238 -8.43 1.23 39.20
CA VAL A 238 -9.21 2.06 40.11
C VAL A 238 -8.50 1.92 41.44
N SER A 239 -7.65 2.91 41.76
CA SER A 239 -7.15 3.09 43.10
C SER A 239 -8.38 3.25 44.00
N PRO A 240 -8.57 2.43 45.04
CA PRO A 240 -9.68 2.62 45.97
C PRO A 240 -9.45 3.97 46.66
N SER A 241 -10.30 4.93 46.37
CA SER A 241 -10.38 6.17 47.13
C SER A 241 -10.86 5.83 48.54
N THR A 242 -9.96 5.97 49.51
CA THR A 242 -10.23 5.85 50.94
C THR A 242 -11.13 6.98 51.44
#